data_AF-A0A962HT51-F1
#
_entry.id   AF-A0A962HT51-F1
#
_cell.length_a   1.000
_cell.length_b   1.000
_cell.length_c   1.000
_cell.angle_alpha   90.00
_cell.angle_beta   90.00
_cell.angle_gamma   90.00
#
_symmetry.space_group_name_H-M   'P 1'
#
loop_
_entity.id
_entity.type
_entity.pdbx_description
1 polymer ?
#
loop_
_entity_poly.entity_id
_entity_poly.type
_entity_poly.pdbx_seq_one_letter_code
_entity_poly.pdbx_strand_id
1 'polypeptide(L)'
;MNRAGAMYGANLLEAPLLRIVIIALLSLSLAACSGHRIWPFGKKAPQTPETSSVLVFEGGENIPQYWQRNAVVIDLQGVAGAGHLAAKLAAGHSWPPRIKLRVRAGSFGELEVRGAQRIILPNPPDRTELIELDLPPAVYRHDTPQLDISWRSRQLPAEDLPAPGS
;
A
#
# COMPACT_ATOMS: atom_id res chain seq x y z
N MET A 1 96.35 35.37 -12.77
CA MET A 1 96.17 36.55 -11.89
C MET A 1 94.76 37.10 -12.09
N ASN A 2 94.14 37.51 -10.97
CA ASN A 2 92.95 38.36 -10.83
C ASN A 2 91.54 37.73 -10.89
N ARG A 3 90.96 37.68 -9.68
CA ARG A 3 89.55 37.63 -9.28
C ARG A 3 88.77 38.87 -9.75
N ALA A 4 87.45 38.74 -9.93
CA ALA A 4 86.40 39.42 -9.13
C ALA A 4 85.15 39.87 -9.92
N GLY A 5 83.97 39.67 -9.31
CA GLY A 5 82.65 40.30 -9.60
C GLY A 5 81.66 39.36 -10.32
N ALA A 6 80.73 38.60 -9.71
CA ALA A 6 79.67 38.92 -8.73
C ALA A 6 78.74 40.06 -9.21
N MET A 7 77.40 40.03 -9.10
CA MET A 7 76.38 39.06 -8.69
C MET A 7 74.99 39.75 -8.89
N TYR A 8 73.90 38.96 -8.89
CA TYR A 8 72.46 39.32 -8.75
C TYR A 8 71.79 40.11 -9.89
N GLY A 9 70.56 39.81 -10.35
CA GLY A 9 69.54 38.88 -9.89
C GLY A 9 68.14 39.46 -10.22
N ALA A 10 67.20 38.63 -10.65
CA ALA A 10 65.78 38.70 -10.30
C ALA A 10 65.03 37.51 -10.93
N ASN A 11 64.65 36.59 -10.05
CA ASN A 11 63.75 35.46 -10.27
C ASN A 11 62.28 35.93 -10.35
N LEU A 12 61.41 35.06 -10.86
CA LEU A 12 60.25 34.45 -10.14
C LEU A 12 59.24 33.96 -11.19
N LEU A 13 59.33 32.71 -11.66
CA LEU A 13 58.58 31.55 -11.13
C LEU A 13 57.06 31.82 -11.14
N GLU A 14 56.36 31.30 -12.15
CA GLU A 14 55.64 30.02 -12.02
C GLU A 14 54.72 30.06 -10.80
N ALA A 15 53.46 30.49 -10.98
CA ALA A 15 52.47 30.55 -9.91
C ALA A 15 51.47 29.37 -10.00
N PRO A 16 51.87 28.14 -9.59
CA PRO A 16 50.94 27.00 -9.47
C PRO A 16 49.81 27.29 -8.47
N LEU A 17 50.01 28.27 -7.57
CA LEU A 17 49.03 28.72 -6.59
C LEU A 17 47.76 29.31 -7.24
N LEU A 18 47.88 30.04 -8.35
CA LEU A 18 46.71 30.62 -9.04
C LEU A 18 45.81 29.52 -9.61
N ARG A 19 46.41 28.47 -10.19
CA ARG A 19 45.67 27.32 -10.74
C ARG A 19 44.99 26.51 -9.63
N ILE A 20 45.66 26.32 -8.49
CA ILE A 20 45.09 25.61 -7.34
C ILE A 20 43.87 26.37 -6.78
N VAL A 21 43.95 27.69 -6.67
CA VAL A 21 42.82 28.51 -6.19
C VAL A 21 41.62 28.42 -7.14
N ILE A 22 41.84 28.47 -8.45
CA ILE A 22 40.77 28.34 -9.45
C ILE A 22 40.10 26.96 -9.38
N ILE A 23 40.87 25.88 -9.26
CA ILE A 23 40.34 24.52 -9.16
C ILE A 23 39.54 24.35 -7.86
N ALA A 24 40.04 24.87 -6.74
CA ALA A 24 39.32 24.83 -5.47
C ALA A 24 37.98 25.57 -5.56
N LEU A 25 37.94 26.76 -6.16
CA LEU A 25 36.72 27.54 -6.37
C LEU A 25 35.72 26.83 -7.31
N LEU A 26 36.20 26.15 -8.35
CA LEU A 26 35.34 25.36 -9.25
C LEU A 26 34.74 24.15 -8.54
N SER A 27 35.52 23.47 -7.70
CA SER A 27 35.04 22.28 -6.97
C SER A 27 33.98 22.63 -5.91
N LEU A 28 34.08 23.81 -5.28
CA LEU A 28 33.09 24.27 -4.30
C LEU A 28 31.75 24.68 -4.94
N SER A 29 31.76 25.13 -6.19
CA SER A 29 30.55 25.55 -6.91
C SER A 29 29.73 24.38 -7.47
N LEU A 30 30.35 23.22 -7.74
CA LEU A 30 29.61 22.01 -8.16
C LEU A 30 28.89 21.29 -7.00
N ALA A 31 29.33 21.47 -5.76
CA ALA A 31 28.69 20.83 -4.59
C ALA A 31 27.38 21.52 -4.16
N ALA A 32 27.08 22.72 -4.66
CA ALA A 32 25.90 23.49 -4.27
C ALA A 32 24.63 23.17 -5.09
N CYS A 33 24.72 22.36 -6.15
CA CYS A 33 23.58 22.03 -7.02
C CYS A 33 23.05 20.59 -6.88
N SER A 34 23.63 19.74 -6.02
CA SER A 34 23.17 18.36 -5.82
C SER A 34 21.93 18.21 -4.91
N GLY A 35 21.39 19.32 -4.40
CA GLY A 35 20.32 19.33 -3.38
C GLY A 35 18.88 19.46 -3.89
N HIS A 36 18.63 19.73 -5.17
CA HIS A 36 17.25 19.90 -5.67
C HIS A 36 16.69 18.64 -6.32
N ARG A 37 16.28 17.66 -5.49
CA ARG A 37 15.27 16.67 -5.87
C ARG A 37 13.88 17.32 -5.91
N ILE A 38 13.70 18.29 -6.80
CA ILE A 38 12.37 18.79 -7.20
C ILE A 38 12.00 18.00 -8.45
N TRP A 39 11.71 16.71 -8.29
CA TRP A 39 11.17 15.90 -9.39
C TRP A 39 9.65 15.90 -9.24
N PRO A 40 8.89 16.61 -10.09
CA PRO A 40 7.43 16.72 -9.94
C PRO A 40 6.70 15.38 -10.17
N PHE A 41 7.39 14.36 -10.68
CA PHE A 41 6.87 13.00 -10.87
C PHE A 41 7.45 11.98 -9.89
N GLY A 42 8.03 12.45 -8.78
CA GLY A 42 8.54 11.58 -7.72
C GLY A 42 7.36 10.87 -7.09
N LYS A 43 7.10 9.62 -7.50
CA LYS A 43 6.03 8.80 -6.94
C LYS A 43 6.25 8.76 -5.43
N LYS A 44 5.32 9.37 -4.67
CA LYS A 44 5.28 9.20 -3.22
C LYS A 44 5.33 7.70 -2.94
N ALA A 45 6.22 7.29 -2.04
CA ALA A 45 6.20 5.93 -1.54
C ALA A 45 4.76 5.60 -1.08
N PRO A 46 4.22 4.41 -1.41
CA PRO A 46 2.92 4.00 -0.93
C PRO A 46 2.89 4.17 0.59
N GLN A 47 1.95 4.97 1.09
CA GLN A 47 1.77 5.12 2.53
C GLN A 47 1.33 3.75 3.08
N THR A 48 2.00 3.28 4.13
CA THR A 48 1.56 2.09 4.86
C THR A 48 0.12 2.33 5.33
N PRO A 49 -0.83 1.41 5.06
CA PRO A 49 -2.22 1.62 5.44
C PRO A 49 -2.35 1.89 6.93
N GLU A 50 -3.11 2.93 7.29
CA GLU A 50 -3.43 3.24 8.67
C GLU A 50 -4.35 2.16 9.22
N THR A 51 -3.83 1.32 10.13
CA THR A 51 -4.62 0.28 10.80
C THR A 51 -5.76 0.93 11.57
N SER A 52 -6.98 0.53 11.28
CA SER A 52 -8.18 1.06 11.93
C SER A 52 -8.72 0.08 12.97
N SER A 53 -9.40 0.58 14.00
CA SER A 53 -10.08 -0.23 15.03
C SER A 53 -11.58 0.07 15.08
N VAL A 54 -12.16 0.50 13.96
CA VAL A 54 -13.56 0.98 13.88
C VAL A 54 -14.55 -0.17 14.04
N LEU A 55 -14.23 -1.33 13.45
CA LEU A 55 -15.02 -2.54 13.59
C LEU A 55 -14.33 -3.54 14.52
N VAL A 56 -15.14 -4.23 15.30
CA VAL A 56 -14.76 -5.32 16.20
C VAL A 56 -15.39 -6.60 15.68
N PHE A 57 -14.62 -7.67 15.59
CA PHE A 57 -15.07 -8.94 15.07
C PHE A 57 -15.38 -9.91 16.21
N GLU A 58 -16.55 -10.56 16.15
CA GLU A 58 -16.91 -11.60 17.10
C GLU A 58 -15.98 -12.82 16.95
N GLY A 59 -15.61 -13.46 18.06
CA GLY A 59 -14.63 -14.55 18.07
C GLY A 59 -13.18 -14.09 18.29
N GLY A 60 -12.92 -12.77 18.32
CA GLY A 60 -11.58 -12.23 18.61
C GLY A 60 -10.60 -12.39 17.45
N GLU A 61 -11.08 -12.72 16.26
CA GLU A 61 -10.28 -12.78 15.05
C GLU A 61 -9.70 -11.40 14.73
N ASN A 62 -8.38 -11.31 14.61
CA ASN A 62 -7.72 -10.07 14.22
C ASN A 62 -7.70 -9.96 12.70
N ILE A 63 -8.86 -9.64 12.13
CA ILE A 63 -8.99 -9.38 10.69
C ILE A 63 -8.39 -8.00 10.38
N PRO A 64 -7.39 -7.90 9.49
CA PRO A 64 -6.79 -6.61 9.18
C PRO A 64 -7.82 -5.67 8.57
N GLN A 65 -7.83 -4.44 9.07
CA GLN A 65 -8.69 -3.39 8.54
C GLN A 65 -7.96 -2.04 8.53
N TYR A 66 -8.22 -1.23 7.51
CA TYR A 66 -7.54 0.06 7.34
C TYR A 66 -8.40 1.05 6.59
N TRP A 67 -8.06 2.34 6.76
CA TRP A 67 -8.71 3.41 6.01
C TRP A 67 -8.10 3.56 4.62
N GLN A 68 -8.96 3.63 3.61
CA GLN A 68 -8.61 4.02 2.25
C GLN A 68 -9.55 5.15 1.82
N ARG A 69 -9.06 6.39 1.91
CA ARG A 69 -9.84 7.63 1.70
C ARG A 69 -11.03 7.69 2.67
N ASN A 70 -12.26 7.45 2.20
CA ASN A 70 -13.49 7.47 3.00
C ASN A 70 -14.11 6.07 3.20
N ALA A 71 -13.37 5.01 2.88
CA ALA A 71 -13.79 3.64 3.06
C ALA A 71 -12.93 2.92 4.12
N VAL A 72 -13.59 2.15 4.97
CA VAL A 72 -12.91 1.10 5.76
C VAL A 72 -12.84 -0.14 4.89
N VAL A 73 -11.62 -0.61 4.67
CA VAL A 73 -11.36 -1.86 3.96
C VAL A 73 -11.14 -2.97 4.99
N ILE A 74 -11.94 -4.03 4.90
CA ILE A 74 -11.78 -5.27 5.67
C ILE A 74 -11.03 -6.26 4.79
N ASP A 75 -9.85 -6.71 5.22
CA ASP A 75 -8.99 -7.59 4.42
C ASP A 75 -9.26 -9.06 4.73
N LEU A 76 -10.02 -9.70 3.84
CA LEU A 76 -10.36 -11.11 3.85
C LEU A 76 -9.50 -11.92 2.86
N GLN A 77 -8.37 -11.40 2.37
CA GLN A 77 -7.55 -12.13 1.39
C GLN A 77 -7.01 -13.48 1.90
N GLY A 78 -6.94 -13.66 3.22
CA GLY A 78 -6.47 -14.88 3.87
C GLY A 78 -7.57 -15.93 4.08
N VAL A 79 -8.84 -15.60 3.83
CA VAL A 79 -9.94 -16.55 4.04
C VAL A 79 -10.16 -17.41 2.79
N ALA A 80 -10.48 -18.68 3.00
CA ALA A 80 -10.76 -19.66 1.95
C ALA A 80 -11.84 -20.64 2.41
N GLY A 81 -12.43 -21.38 1.48
CA GLY A 81 -13.45 -22.41 1.79
C GLY A 81 -14.79 -21.79 2.15
N ALA A 82 -15.41 -22.25 3.24
CA ALA A 82 -16.64 -21.70 3.78
C ALA A 82 -16.37 -21.13 5.18
N GLY A 83 -17.04 -20.03 5.53
CA GLY A 83 -16.83 -19.39 6.82
C GLY A 83 -17.81 -18.24 7.07
N HIS A 84 -17.71 -17.69 8.27
CA HIS A 84 -18.57 -16.62 8.76
C HIS A 84 -17.78 -15.70 9.68
N LEU A 85 -18.08 -14.40 9.59
CA LEU A 85 -17.49 -13.33 10.37
C LEU A 85 -18.59 -12.34 10.75
N ALA A 86 -18.75 -12.08 12.04
CA ALA A 86 -19.65 -11.07 12.55
C ALA A 86 -18.87 -9.81 12.94
N ALA A 87 -19.26 -8.66 12.41
CA ALA A 87 -18.61 -7.37 12.64
C ALA A 87 -19.57 -6.38 13.33
N LYS A 88 -19.10 -5.76 14.41
CA LYS A 88 -19.82 -4.73 15.17
C LYS A 88 -19.03 -3.44 15.19
N LEU A 89 -19.70 -2.33 15.50
CA LEU A 89 -19.00 -1.08 15.80
C LEU A 89 -18.27 -1.18 17.13
N ALA A 90 -17.03 -0.67 17.15
CA ALA A 90 -16.34 -0.37 18.38
C ALA A 90 -17.10 0.70 19.18
N ALA A 91 -17.01 0.64 20.51
CA ALA A 91 -17.69 1.59 21.39
C ALA A 91 -17.29 3.04 21.05
N GLY A 92 -18.28 3.91 20.91
CA GLY A 92 -18.06 5.34 20.59
C GLY A 92 -17.81 5.63 19.10
N HIS A 93 -17.81 4.62 18.23
CA HIS A 93 -17.72 4.80 16.78
C HIS A 93 -19.09 4.77 16.10
N SER A 94 -19.14 5.36 14.91
CA SER A 94 -20.27 5.26 13.99
C SER A 94 -19.87 4.44 12.75
N TRP A 95 -20.87 3.94 12.02
CA TRP A 95 -20.61 3.26 10.75
C TRP A 95 -19.85 4.17 9.79
N PRO A 96 -18.75 3.66 9.18
CA PRO A 96 -18.00 4.44 8.21
C PRO A 96 -18.86 4.74 6.98
N PRO A 97 -18.57 5.82 6.24
CA PRO A 97 -19.34 6.17 5.05
C PRO A 97 -19.36 5.06 4.00
N ARG A 98 -18.24 4.34 3.86
CA ARG A 98 -18.05 3.23 2.92
C ARG A 98 -17.37 2.06 3.61
N ILE A 99 -17.81 0.85 3.27
CA ILE A 99 -17.14 -0.40 3.64
C ILE A 99 -16.80 -1.14 2.37
N LYS A 100 -15.58 -1.68 2.32
CA LYS A 100 -15.11 -2.56 1.25
C LYS A 100 -14.59 -3.87 1.83
N LEU A 101 -14.83 -4.97 1.13
CA LEU A 101 -14.27 -6.27 1.44
C LEU A 101 -13.19 -6.57 0.42
N ARG A 102 -11.94 -6.61 0.87
CA ARG A 102 -10.83 -7.02 0.03
C ARG A 102 -10.69 -8.52 0.10
N VAL A 103 -10.83 -9.19 -1.03
CA VAL A 103 -10.84 -10.66 -1.12
C VAL A 103 -9.89 -11.09 -2.22
N ARG A 104 -9.36 -12.32 -2.10
CA ARG A 104 -8.69 -12.95 -3.22
C ARG A 104 -9.76 -13.48 -4.16
N ALA A 105 -9.68 -13.11 -5.43
CA ALA A 105 -10.61 -13.62 -6.40
C ALA A 105 -10.52 -15.16 -6.43
N GLY A 106 -11.63 -15.84 -6.65
CA GLY A 106 -11.71 -17.30 -6.69
C GLY A 106 -11.47 -18.07 -5.37
N SER A 107 -11.23 -17.40 -4.24
CA SER A 107 -11.00 -18.07 -2.94
C SER A 107 -12.27 -18.71 -2.34
N PHE A 108 -13.44 -18.25 -2.76
CA PHE A 108 -14.76 -18.79 -2.42
C PHE A 108 -15.73 -18.60 -3.60
N GLY A 109 -16.95 -19.13 -3.49
CA GLY A 109 -17.98 -19.02 -4.52
C GLY A 109 -18.74 -17.70 -4.45
N GLU A 110 -19.45 -17.49 -3.34
CA GLU A 110 -20.30 -16.33 -3.10
C GLU A 110 -20.01 -15.74 -1.72
N LEU A 111 -20.13 -14.42 -1.60
CA LEU A 111 -20.04 -13.69 -0.35
C LEU A 111 -21.39 -13.07 -0.03
N GLU A 112 -22.04 -13.56 1.01
CA GLU A 112 -23.26 -12.98 1.54
C GLU A 112 -22.92 -12.00 2.67
N VAL A 113 -23.48 -10.80 2.59
CA VAL A 113 -23.43 -9.82 3.68
C VAL A 113 -24.85 -9.50 4.11
N ARG A 114 -25.09 -9.56 5.42
CA ARG A 114 -26.38 -9.27 6.04
C ARG A 114 -26.22 -8.24 7.15
N GLY A 115 -26.96 -7.16 7.05
CA GLY A 115 -27.10 -6.13 8.09
C GLY A 115 -28.53 -5.62 8.10
N ALA A 116 -28.71 -4.34 7.76
CA ALA A 116 -30.02 -3.78 7.47
C ALA A 116 -30.66 -4.41 6.22
N GLN A 117 -29.84 -4.85 5.27
CA GLN A 117 -30.26 -5.61 4.09
C GLN A 117 -29.33 -6.80 3.86
N ARG A 118 -29.79 -7.75 3.05
CA ARG A 118 -29.00 -8.89 2.59
C ARG A 118 -28.57 -8.63 1.15
N ILE A 119 -27.28 -8.81 0.88
CA ILE A 119 -26.71 -8.82 -0.47
C ILE A 119 -25.82 -10.03 -0.67
N ILE A 120 -25.78 -10.52 -1.92
CA ILE A 120 -24.83 -11.52 -2.37
C ILE A 120 -23.88 -10.82 -3.35
N LEU A 121 -22.59 -10.82 -3.02
CA LEU A 121 -21.54 -10.26 -3.83
C LEU A 121 -20.81 -11.42 -4.55
N PRO A 122 -20.71 -11.38 -5.89
CA PRO A 122 -20.04 -12.44 -6.64
C PRO A 122 -18.52 -12.37 -6.41
N ASN A 123 -17.88 -13.54 -6.31
CA ASN A 123 -16.43 -13.64 -6.33
C ASN A 123 -15.96 -14.18 -7.70
N PRO A 124 -15.41 -13.33 -8.58
CA PRO A 124 -14.95 -13.75 -9.90
C PRO A 124 -13.91 -14.88 -9.80
N PRO A 125 -13.80 -15.75 -10.82
CA PRO A 125 -13.01 -16.98 -10.75
C PRO A 125 -11.49 -16.85 -10.80
N ASP A 126 -10.94 -15.66 -11.05
CA ASP A 126 -9.50 -15.44 -11.14
C ASP A 126 -8.83 -15.68 -9.78
N ARG A 127 -8.00 -16.71 -9.63
CA ARG A 127 -7.48 -17.10 -8.30
C ARG A 127 -6.34 -16.25 -7.77
N THR A 128 -5.86 -15.27 -8.54
CA THR A 128 -4.59 -14.61 -8.26
C THR A 128 -4.73 -13.13 -7.90
N GLU A 129 -5.79 -12.49 -8.39
CA GLU A 129 -6.02 -11.07 -8.17
C GLU A 129 -6.63 -10.80 -6.79
N LEU A 130 -6.24 -9.68 -6.18
CA LEU A 130 -6.93 -9.12 -5.02
C LEU A 130 -7.93 -8.09 -5.51
N ILE A 131 -9.20 -8.31 -5.19
CA ILE A 131 -10.29 -7.44 -5.59
C ILE A 131 -10.91 -6.78 -4.35
N GLU A 132 -11.46 -5.58 -4.53
CA GLU A 132 -12.24 -4.89 -3.50
C GLU A 132 -13.71 -4.88 -3.90
N LEU A 133 -14.56 -5.46 -3.04
CA LEU A 133 -16.01 -5.49 -3.20
C LEU A 133 -16.62 -4.38 -2.35
N ASP A 134 -17.24 -3.40 -2.99
CA ASP A 134 -17.96 -2.32 -2.29
C ASP A 134 -19.28 -2.83 -1.71
N LEU A 135 -19.52 -2.57 -0.41
CA LEU A 135 -20.83 -2.77 0.19
C LEU A 135 -21.74 -1.60 -0.17
N PRO A 136 -22.95 -1.84 -0.70
CA PRO A 136 -23.92 -0.79 -0.88
C PRO A 136 -24.32 -0.16 0.47
N PRO A 137 -24.50 1.17 0.55
CA PRO A 137 -24.91 1.84 1.79
C PRO A 137 -26.25 1.39 2.36
N ALA A 138 -27.08 0.68 1.59
CA ALA A 138 -28.34 0.13 2.07
C ALA A 138 -28.16 -1.08 3.01
N VAL A 139 -27.00 -1.73 2.97
CA VAL A 139 -26.67 -2.93 3.78
C VAL A 139 -26.36 -2.57 5.23
N TYR A 140 -25.81 -1.38 5.49
CA TYR A 140 -25.49 -0.88 6.82
C TYR A 140 -26.00 0.56 6.97
N ARG A 141 -26.72 0.80 8.06
CA ARG A 141 -27.29 2.09 8.45
C ARG A 141 -26.80 2.43 9.84
N HIS A 142 -27.00 3.68 10.27
CA HIS A 142 -26.57 4.16 11.59
C HIS A 142 -27.08 3.30 12.76
N ASP A 143 -28.23 2.63 12.60
CA ASP A 143 -28.90 1.76 13.57
C ASP A 143 -28.59 0.27 13.38
N THR A 144 -27.75 -0.09 12.40
CA THR A 144 -27.37 -1.48 12.16
C THR A 144 -26.52 -1.98 13.33
N PRO A 145 -26.97 -3.01 14.07
CA PRO A 145 -26.25 -3.46 15.26
C PRO A 145 -24.98 -4.27 14.90
N GLN A 146 -25.03 -4.99 13.78
CA GLN A 146 -24.01 -5.94 13.35
C GLN A 146 -24.09 -6.16 11.84
N LEU A 147 -22.95 -6.50 11.25
CA LEU A 147 -22.83 -7.07 9.92
C LEU A 147 -22.41 -8.54 10.01
N ASP A 148 -23.24 -9.42 9.48
CA ASP A 148 -22.95 -10.83 9.30
C ASP A 148 -22.41 -11.05 7.90
N ILE A 149 -21.13 -11.39 7.81
CA ILE A 149 -20.42 -11.69 6.57
C ILE A 149 -20.25 -13.20 6.52
N SER A 150 -20.67 -13.83 5.43
CA SER A 150 -20.51 -15.28 5.26
C SER A 150 -20.09 -15.60 3.83
N TRP A 151 -19.21 -16.57 3.67
CA TRP A 151 -18.75 -17.04 2.37
C TRP A 151 -18.91 -18.54 2.28
N ARG A 152 -19.19 -19.01 1.06
CA ARG A 152 -19.40 -20.44 0.79
C ARG A 152 -18.31 -20.97 -0.13
N SER A 153 -17.95 -22.22 0.09
CA SER A 153 -17.06 -22.95 -0.82
C SER A 153 -17.60 -22.88 -2.24
N ARG A 154 -16.70 -22.72 -3.20
CA ARG A 154 -17.04 -22.84 -4.61
C ARG A 154 -17.51 -24.25 -4.89
N GLN A 155 -18.74 -24.41 -5.35
CA GLN A 155 -19.21 -25.66 -5.92
C GLN A 155 -18.61 -25.75 -7.34
N LEU A 156 -17.71 -26.69 -7.58
CA LEU A 156 -17.32 -27.03 -8.95
C LEU A 156 -18.51 -27.76 -9.59
N PRO A 157 -18.90 -27.43 -10.83
CA PRO A 157 -19.88 -28.21 -11.57
C PRO A 157 -19.47 -29.68 -11.62
N ALA A 158 -20.40 -30.59 -11.41
CA ALA A 158 -20.15 -32.04 -11.35
C ALA A 158 -19.72 -32.65 -12.71
N GLU A 159 -19.56 -31.85 -13.76
CA GLU A 159 -19.37 -32.29 -15.14
C GLU A 159 -17.91 -32.64 -15.50
N ASP A 160 -16.97 -32.42 -14.58
CA ASP A 160 -15.54 -32.72 -14.76
C ASP A 160 -15.11 -34.05 -14.09
N LEU A 161 -16.07 -34.85 -13.63
CA LEU A 161 -15.78 -36.22 -13.20
C LEU A 161 -15.63 -37.09 -14.46
N PRO A 162 -14.45 -37.67 -14.74
CA PRO A 162 -14.37 -38.69 -15.78
C PRO A 162 -15.38 -39.78 -15.43
N ALA A 163 -16.24 -40.12 -16.39
CA ALA A 163 -17.19 -41.21 -16.24
C ALA A 163 -16.44 -42.43 -15.67
N PRO A 164 -16.96 -43.10 -14.62
CA PRO A 164 -16.35 -44.33 -14.14
C PRO A 164 -16.21 -45.29 -15.33
N GLY A 165 -14.97 -45.73 -15.57
CA GLY A 165 -14.52 -46.37 -16.79
C GLY A 165 -15.55 -47.32 -17.42
N SER A 166 -15.83 -47.06 -18.69
CA SER A 166 -16.43 -48.03 -19.62
C SER A 166 -15.36 -48.98 -20.13
#